data_AF-A0A932SXV3-F1
#
_entry.id   AF-A0A932SXV3-F1
#
_cell.length_a   1.000
_cell.length_b   1.000
_cell.length_c   1.000
_cell.angle_alpha   90.00
_cell.angle_beta   90.00
_cell.angle_gamma   90.00
#
_symmetry.space_group_name_H-M   'P 1'
#
loop_
_entity.id
_entity.type
_entity.pdbx_description
1 polymer ?
#
loop_
_entity_poly.entity_id
_entity_poly.type
_entity_poly.pdbx_seq_one_letter_code
_entity_poly.pdbx_strand_id
1 'polypeptide(L)'
;MKQARVKKLEAELEAAESELRSTLLSVLPDAVESGALLLFMNSEFNPHDFNVAQLSQTAEHLLKSARECVALREQLGLGPESIGHSYLDACPESARADPHRRGPRRLGKWLLEQVRAQQISRDSATLSGSDTEIWHKPGESSAEADSTPGYNL
;
A
#
# COMPACT_ATOMS: atom_id res chain seq x y z
N MET A 1 13.85 -0.36 24.19
CA MET A 1 14.02 0.79 23.26
C MET A 1 14.01 0.38 21.79
N LYS A 2 14.77 -0.63 21.35
CA LYS A 2 14.83 -1.07 19.93
C LYS A 2 13.46 -1.44 19.33
N GLN A 3 12.63 -2.20 20.05
CA GLN A 3 11.30 -2.61 19.57
C GLN A 3 10.31 -1.45 19.40
N ALA A 4 10.33 -0.45 20.29
CA ALA A 4 9.46 0.72 20.18
C ALA A 4 9.81 1.58 18.95
N ARG A 5 11.12 1.68 18.64
CA ARG A 5 11.60 2.39 17.44
C ARG A 5 11.20 1.66 16.15
N VAL A 6 11.32 0.33 16.12
CA VAL A 6 10.91 -0.47 14.94
C VAL A 6 9.40 -0.32 14.70
N LYS A 7 8.57 -0.49 15.74
CA LYS A 7 7.12 -0.30 15.62
C LYS A 7 6.72 1.10 15.14
N LYS A 8 7.45 2.13 15.57
CA LYS A 8 7.23 3.51 15.09
C LYS A 8 7.53 3.63 13.60
N LEU A 9 8.67 3.09 13.14
CA LEU A 9 9.05 3.10 11.74
C LEU A 9 8.09 2.29 10.87
N GLU A 10 7.58 1.16 11.37
CA GLU A 10 6.55 0.36 10.69
C GLU A 10 5.25 1.16 10.52
N ALA A 11 4.81 1.88 11.55
CA ALA A 11 3.62 2.72 11.48
C ALA A 11 3.81 3.92 10.54
N GLU A 12 5.00 4.53 10.53
CA GLU A 12 5.35 5.61 9.60
C GLU A 12 5.38 5.10 8.15
N LEU A 13 5.98 3.93 7.91
CA LEU A 13 5.99 3.29 6.59
C LEU A 13 4.56 2.99 6.11
N GLU A 14 3.74 2.43 7.00
CA GLU A 14 2.36 2.08 6.68
C GLU A 14 1.54 3.32 6.30
N ALA A 15 1.72 4.42 7.03
CA ALA A 15 1.06 5.70 6.73
C ALA A 15 1.54 6.26 5.38
N ALA A 16 2.86 6.30 5.14
CA ALA A 16 3.44 6.81 3.90
C ALA A 16 3.01 5.98 2.67
N GLU A 17 3.05 4.64 2.77
CA GLU A 17 2.60 3.76 1.68
C GLU A 17 1.10 3.88 1.42
N SER A 18 0.29 4.11 2.46
CA SER A 18 -1.15 4.30 2.33
C SER A 18 -1.50 5.64 1.68
N GLU A 19 -0.80 6.72 2.05
CA GLU A 19 -0.95 8.03 1.44
C GLU A 19 -0.54 8.00 -0.04
N LEU A 20 0.65 7.49 -0.35
CA LEU A 20 1.13 7.37 -1.73
C LEU A 20 0.18 6.56 -2.59
N ARG A 21 -0.33 5.43 -2.06
CA ARG A 21 -1.31 4.58 -2.74
C ARG A 21 -2.61 5.31 -3.01
N SER A 22 -3.16 5.98 -2.00
CA SER A 22 -4.41 6.74 -2.13
C SER A 22 -4.29 7.82 -3.21
N THR A 23 -3.20 8.59 -3.17
CA THR A 23 -2.92 9.63 -4.17
C THR A 23 -2.80 9.01 -5.56
N LEU A 24 -2.00 7.95 -5.73
CA LEU A 24 -1.85 7.28 -7.02
C LEU A 24 -3.17 6.72 -7.56
N LEU A 25 -4.00 6.08 -6.73
CA LEU A 25 -5.31 5.58 -7.13
C LEU A 25 -6.26 6.69 -7.57
N SER A 26 -6.13 7.89 -6.99
CA SER A 26 -6.96 9.04 -7.38
C SER A 26 -6.53 9.64 -8.72
N VAL A 27 -5.23 9.68 -9.04
CA VAL A 27 -4.71 10.44 -10.20
C VAL A 27 -4.41 9.57 -11.42
N LEU A 28 -4.05 8.30 -11.23
CA LEU A 28 -3.67 7.41 -12.33
C LEU A 28 -4.80 7.14 -13.33
N PRO A 29 -6.08 6.94 -12.94
CA PRO A 29 -7.16 6.71 -13.90
C PRO A 29 -7.25 7.83 -14.94
N ASP A 30 -7.26 9.09 -14.49
CA ASP A 30 -7.35 10.26 -15.35
C ASP A 30 -6.11 10.41 -16.24
N ALA A 31 -4.93 10.09 -15.72
CA ALA A 31 -3.69 10.11 -16.51
C ALA A 31 -3.64 9.00 -17.55
N VAL A 32 -4.22 7.83 -17.28
CA VAL A 32 -4.34 6.73 -18.26
C VAL A 32 -5.28 7.12 -19.40
N GLU A 33 -6.38 7.79 -19.09
CA GLU A 33 -7.35 8.25 -20.09
C GLU A 33 -6.80 9.41 -20.93
N SER A 34 -6.36 10.48 -20.27
CA SER A 34 -5.82 11.67 -20.93
C SER A 34 -4.50 11.39 -21.65
N GLY A 35 -3.67 10.49 -21.09
CA GLY A 35 -2.27 10.31 -21.51
C GLY A 35 -1.35 11.43 -21.04
N ALA A 36 -1.73 12.19 -20.01
CA ALA A 36 -0.93 13.28 -19.47
C ALA A 36 0.38 12.74 -18.85
N LEU A 37 1.53 13.21 -19.36
CA LEU A 37 2.87 12.91 -18.83
C LEU A 37 3.18 13.63 -17.51
N LEU A 38 2.35 14.59 -17.12
CA LEU A 38 2.60 15.51 -16.01
C LEU A 38 2.68 14.84 -14.64
N LEU A 39 2.20 13.59 -14.50
CA LEU A 39 2.34 12.84 -13.25
C LEU A 39 3.75 12.28 -13.02
N PHE A 40 4.50 12.03 -14.09
CA PHE A 40 5.85 11.45 -13.99
C PHE A 40 6.95 12.48 -14.19
N MET A 41 6.59 13.68 -14.66
CA MET A 41 7.48 14.81 -14.83
C MET A 41 7.55 15.64 -13.54
N ASN A 42 8.70 15.58 -12.88
CA ASN A 42 8.98 16.24 -11.60
C ASN A 42 10.39 16.85 -11.63
N SER A 43 10.79 17.50 -10.55
CA SER A 43 12.04 18.24 -10.43
C SER A 43 13.29 17.40 -10.68
N GLU A 44 13.21 16.08 -10.50
CA GLU A 44 14.28 15.13 -10.79
C GLU A 44 14.20 14.58 -12.23
N PHE A 45 12.98 14.34 -12.73
CA PHE A 45 12.73 13.74 -14.03
C PHE A 45 12.03 14.72 -14.96
N ASN A 46 12.77 15.73 -15.41
CA ASN A 46 12.29 16.85 -16.23
C ASN A 46 13.04 16.93 -17.57
N PRO A 47 12.64 16.16 -18.59
CA PRO A 47 13.36 16.10 -19.87
C PRO A 47 13.32 17.40 -20.69
N HIS A 48 12.55 18.39 -20.25
CA HIS A 48 12.33 19.65 -20.95
C HIS A 48 12.85 20.86 -20.16
N ASP A 49 13.53 20.63 -19.03
CA ASP A 49 14.09 21.67 -18.16
C ASP A 49 13.10 22.78 -17.79
N PHE A 50 11.82 22.42 -17.63
CA PHE A 50 10.80 23.34 -17.13
C PHE A 50 11.19 23.90 -15.75
N ASN A 51 10.81 25.14 -15.48
CA ASN A 51 10.99 25.69 -14.14
C ASN A 51 10.14 24.89 -13.13
N VAL A 52 10.64 24.66 -11.92
CA VAL A 52 9.90 23.97 -10.84
C VAL A 52 8.51 24.60 -10.60
N ALA A 53 8.38 25.91 -10.76
CA ALA A 53 7.08 26.59 -10.65
C ALA A 53 6.05 26.19 -11.73
N GLN A 54 6.50 25.57 -12.81
CA GLN A 54 5.68 25.06 -13.92
C GLN A 54 5.42 23.55 -13.81
N LEU A 55 6.05 22.86 -12.85
CA LEU A 55 5.85 21.44 -12.62
C LEU A 55 4.57 21.20 -11.82
N SER A 56 3.99 20.01 -12.02
CA SER A 56 2.80 19.61 -11.28
C SER A 56 3.15 19.42 -9.81
N GLN A 57 2.47 20.16 -8.93
CA GLN A 57 2.60 19.97 -7.48
C GLN A 57 2.27 18.54 -7.07
N THR A 58 1.35 17.89 -7.78
CA THR A 58 1.02 16.49 -7.57
C THR A 58 2.21 15.57 -7.87
N ALA A 59 2.96 15.82 -8.95
CA ALA A 59 4.13 15.01 -9.31
C ALA A 59 5.29 15.19 -8.31
N GLU A 60 5.49 16.41 -7.81
CA GLU A 60 6.45 16.69 -6.74
C GLU A 60 6.07 15.98 -5.45
N HIS A 61 4.78 16.03 -5.08
CA HIS A 61 4.28 15.35 -3.90
C HIS A 61 4.47 13.83 -4.03
N LEU A 62 4.11 13.24 -5.17
CA LEU A 62 4.32 11.82 -5.44
C LEU A 62 5.80 11.43 -5.39
N LEU A 63 6.70 12.23 -5.95
CA LEU A 63 8.15 12.01 -5.87
C LEU A 63 8.63 11.99 -4.41
N LYS A 64 8.21 12.97 -3.62
CA LYS A 64 8.57 13.06 -2.21
C LYS A 64 8.06 11.85 -1.43
N SER A 65 6.78 11.53 -1.56
CA SER A 65 6.16 10.41 -0.83
C SER A 65 6.75 9.05 -1.24
N ALA A 66 7.09 8.87 -2.52
CA ALA A 66 7.76 7.65 -2.99
C ALA A 66 9.15 7.48 -2.38
N ARG A 67 9.96 8.55 -2.35
CA ARG A 67 11.28 8.54 -1.70
C ARG A 67 11.19 8.26 -0.20
N GLU A 68 10.21 8.85 0.47
CA GLU A 68 9.97 8.61 1.90
C GLU A 68 9.64 7.13 2.17
N CYS A 69 8.77 6.52 1.37
CA CYS A 69 8.49 5.08 1.46
C CYS A 69 9.75 4.23 1.29
N VAL A 70 10.57 4.52 0.27
CA VAL A 70 11.82 3.80 0.02
C VAL A 70 12.79 3.95 1.21
N ALA A 71 13.00 5.16 1.69
CA ALA A 71 13.90 5.43 2.81
C ALA A 71 13.45 4.74 4.12
N LEU A 72 12.14 4.68 4.38
CA LEU A 72 11.59 3.98 5.55
C LEU A 72 11.78 2.47 5.44
N ARG A 73 11.62 1.88 4.24
CA ARG A 73 11.88 0.46 4.00
C ARG A 73 13.34 0.10 4.16
N GLU A 74 14.25 0.92 3.64
CA GLU A 74 15.69 0.74 3.81
C GLU A 74 16.08 0.75 5.30
N GLN A 75 15.52 1.67 6.08
CA GLN A 75 15.73 1.72 7.54
C GLN A 75 15.22 0.48 8.27
N LEU A 76 14.17 -0.16 7.76
CA LEU A 76 13.63 -1.41 8.28
C LEU A 76 14.31 -2.66 7.71
N GLY A 77 15.21 -2.52 6.73
CA GLY A 77 15.86 -3.63 6.03
C GLY A 77 14.92 -4.43 5.14
N LEU A 78 13.83 -3.81 4.66
CA LEU A 78 12.85 -4.43 3.77
C LEU A 78 13.30 -4.33 2.31
N GLY A 79 12.94 -5.33 1.50
CA GLY A 79 13.30 -5.39 0.08
C GLY A 79 12.65 -4.30 -0.79
N PRO A 80 13.08 -4.16 -2.05
CA PRO A 80 12.66 -3.10 -2.97
C PRO A 80 11.24 -3.26 -3.54
N GLU A 81 10.52 -4.32 -3.15
CA GLU A 81 9.15 -4.55 -3.57
C GLU A 81 8.20 -3.57 -2.86
N SER A 82 8.12 -2.34 -3.36
CA SER A 82 7.18 -1.33 -2.87
C SER A 82 6.60 -0.47 -3.99
N ILE A 83 5.43 0.09 -3.72
CA ILE A 83 4.78 1.09 -4.58
C ILE A 83 5.68 2.32 -4.82
N GLY A 84 6.49 2.69 -3.82
CA GLY A 84 7.49 3.75 -3.93
C GLY A 84 8.53 3.45 -5.00
N HIS A 85 9.13 2.25 -4.99
CA HIS A 85 10.07 1.84 -6.04
C HIS A 85 9.39 1.78 -7.41
N SER A 86 8.18 1.22 -7.48
CA SER A 86 7.44 1.12 -8.76
C SER A 86 7.17 2.49 -9.39
N TYR A 87 6.85 3.50 -8.58
CA TYR A 87 6.70 4.87 -9.05
C TYR A 87 8.04 5.49 -9.47
N LEU A 88 9.09 5.32 -8.65
CA LEU A 88 10.43 5.84 -8.96
C LEU A 88 11.05 5.20 -10.20
N ASP A 89 10.69 3.96 -10.53
CA ASP A 89 11.10 3.30 -11.78
C ASP A 89 10.33 3.86 -13.00
N ALA A 90 9.08 4.29 -12.79
CA ALA A 90 8.25 4.87 -13.85
C ALA A 90 8.75 6.26 -14.29
N CYS A 91 9.18 7.09 -13.34
CA CYS A 91 9.66 8.45 -13.63
C CYS A 91 10.78 8.52 -14.69
N PRO A 92 11.90 7.79 -14.56
CA PRO A 92 12.97 7.79 -15.57
C PRO A 92 12.52 7.16 -16.88
N GLU A 93 11.65 6.14 -16.86
CA GLU A 93 11.10 5.56 -18.10
C GLU A 93 10.33 6.62 -18.90
N SER A 94 9.56 7.48 -18.22
CA SER A 94 8.83 8.58 -18.85
C SER A 94 9.75 9.67 -19.43
N ALA A 95 10.88 9.94 -18.79
CA ALA A 95 11.81 11.01 -19.17
C ALA A 95 12.79 10.59 -20.28
N ARG A 96 13.05 9.28 -20.46
CA ARG A 96 13.99 8.78 -21.47
C ARG A 96 13.46 8.94 -22.89
N ALA A 97 14.33 9.39 -23.81
CA ALA A 97 14.06 9.43 -25.25
C ALA A 97 14.31 8.06 -25.92
N ASP A 98 13.70 6.99 -25.40
CA ASP A 98 13.81 5.63 -25.96
C ASP A 98 12.62 5.34 -26.89
N PRO A 99 12.83 4.93 -28.16
CA PRO A 99 11.76 4.53 -29.08
C PRO A 99 10.94 3.31 -28.60
N HIS A 100 11.45 2.51 -27.66
CA HIS A 100 10.75 1.35 -27.09
C HIS A 100 10.07 1.63 -25.73
N ARG A 101 10.11 2.88 -25.24
CA ARG A 101 9.49 3.24 -23.95
C ARG A 101 7.99 3.00 -23.94
N ARG A 102 7.43 2.69 -22.77
CA ARG A 102 5.98 2.74 -22.60
C ARG A 102 5.52 4.19 -22.75
N GLY A 103 4.58 4.43 -23.67
CA GLY A 103 3.88 5.71 -23.71
C GLY A 103 3.14 5.98 -22.39
N PRO A 104 2.81 7.24 -22.08
CA PRO A 104 2.24 7.67 -20.79
C PRO A 104 1.05 6.82 -20.34
N ARG A 105 0.14 6.49 -21.28
CA ARG A 105 -1.03 5.65 -20.99
C ARG A 105 -0.65 4.23 -20.57
N ARG A 106 0.32 3.62 -21.26
CA ARG A 106 0.79 2.26 -20.94
C ARG A 106 1.54 2.24 -19.62
N LEU A 107 2.35 3.27 -19.37
CA LEU A 107 3.10 3.41 -18.13
C LEU A 107 2.17 3.63 -16.93
N GLY A 108 1.19 4.55 -17.06
CA GLY A 108 0.16 4.76 -16.05
C GLY A 108 -0.69 3.51 -15.80
N LYS A 109 -1.04 2.76 -16.85
CA LYS A 109 -1.79 1.51 -16.72
C LYS A 109 -0.97 0.45 -15.97
N TRP A 110 0.29 0.27 -16.34
CA TRP A 110 1.20 -0.64 -15.64
C TRP A 110 1.32 -0.27 -14.16
N LEU A 111 1.54 1.01 -13.84
CA LEU A 111 1.65 1.44 -12.45
C LEU A 111 0.33 1.21 -11.69
N LEU A 112 -0.81 1.53 -12.29
CA LEU A 112 -2.13 1.28 -11.69
C LEU A 112 -2.36 -0.21 -11.39
N GLU A 113 -1.91 -1.10 -12.27
CA GLU A 113 -1.94 -2.55 -12.04
C GLU A 113 -1.05 -2.95 -10.86
N GLN A 114 0.16 -2.40 -10.72
CA GLN A 114 1.02 -2.62 -9.56
C GLN A 114 0.36 -2.16 -8.26
N VAL A 115 -0.22 -0.97 -8.26
CA VAL A 115 -0.92 -0.41 -7.08
C VAL A 115 -2.07 -1.31 -6.64
N ARG A 116 -2.86 -1.81 -7.59
CA ARG A 116 -3.99 -2.72 -7.30
C ARG A 116 -3.53 -4.10 -6.82
N ALA A 117 -2.47 -4.66 -7.42
CA ALA A 117 -1.94 -5.96 -7.00
C ALA A 117 -1.43 -5.94 -5.54
N GLN A 118 -0.80 -4.84 -5.13
CA GLN A 118 -0.34 -4.65 -3.75
C GLN A 118 -1.47 -4.37 -2.76
N GLN A 119 -2.65 -3.94 -3.22
CA GLN A 119 -3.84 -3.82 -2.38
C GLN A 119 -4.45 -5.19 -2.09
N ILE A 120 -4.63 -6.01 -3.13
CA ILE A 120 -5.20 -7.36 -3.00
C ILE A 120 -4.38 -8.22 -2.04
N SER A 121 -3.05 -8.17 -2.15
CA SER A 121 -2.14 -8.95 -1.29
C SER A 121 -2.26 -8.57 0.20
N ARG A 122 -2.62 -7.33 0.49
CA ARG A 122 -2.75 -6.79 1.85
C ARG A 122 -4.14 -7.05 2.44
N ASP A 123 -5.18 -6.93 1.63
CA ASP A 123 -6.54 -7.28 2.03
C ASP A 123 -6.66 -8.79 2.34
N SER A 124 -5.97 -9.65 1.56
CA SER A 124 -5.90 -11.09 1.84
C SER A 124 -5.13 -11.43 3.12
N ALA A 125 -4.07 -10.68 3.46
CA ALA A 125 -3.33 -10.87 4.70
C ALA A 125 -4.15 -10.48 5.94
N THR A 126 -5.04 -9.49 5.79
CA THR A 126 -5.91 -8.99 6.87
C THR A 126 -7.05 -9.97 7.18
N LEU A 127 -7.55 -10.70 6.17
CA LEU A 127 -8.61 -11.70 6.33
C LEU A 127 -8.11 -13.07 6.87
N SER A 128 -6.81 -13.33 6.85
CA SER A 128 -6.22 -14.58 7.39
C SER A 128 -5.93 -14.52 8.89
N GLY A 129 -6.10 -13.36 9.55
CA GLY A 129 -5.75 -13.15 10.96
C GLY A 129 -6.88 -13.42 11.97
N SER A 130 -8.07 -13.82 11.53
CA SER A 130 -9.27 -13.90 12.38
C SER A 130 -9.76 -15.32 12.68
N ASP A 131 -8.97 -16.37 12.47
CA ASP A 131 -9.47 -17.75 12.57
C ASP A 131 -8.51 -18.69 13.31
N THR A 132 -8.36 -18.49 14.63
CA THR A 132 -8.03 -19.57 15.58
C THR A 132 -8.42 -19.16 17.01
N GLU A 133 -9.71 -19.12 17.31
CA GLU A 133 -10.19 -19.43 18.68
C GLU A 133 -11.02 -20.71 18.62
N ILE A 134 -10.31 -21.83 18.45
CA ILE A 134 -10.85 -23.16 18.74
C ILE A 134 -10.80 -23.32 20.27
N TRP A 135 -11.87 -22.96 20.96
CA TRP A 135 -12.14 -23.46 22.31
C TRP A 135 -13.12 -24.62 22.24
N HIS A 136 -12.59 -25.80 21.90
CA HIS A 136 -13.18 -27.05 22.32
C HIS A 136 -12.36 -27.58 23.49
N LYS A 137 -12.94 -27.59 24.70
CA LYS A 137 -12.72 -28.71 25.60
C LYS A 137 -14.00 -29.16 26.32
N PRO A 138 -14.18 -30.49 26.46
CA PRO A 138 -15.34 -31.14 27.04
C PRO A 138 -15.14 -31.36 28.56
N GLY A 139 -16.22 -31.59 29.30
CA GLY A 139 -16.13 -32.21 30.62
C GLY A 139 -17.22 -31.81 31.61
N GLU A 140 -18.09 -32.78 31.91
CA GLU A 140 -18.74 -33.02 33.20
C GLU A 140 -19.74 -31.99 33.75
N SER A 141 -21.04 -32.30 33.56
CA SER A 141 -22.10 -31.88 34.46
C SER A 141 -22.73 -33.14 35.08
N SER A 142 -22.32 -33.46 36.30
CA SER A 142 -23.00 -34.41 37.18
C SER A 142 -23.46 -33.68 38.44
N ALA A 143 -24.51 -34.23 39.05
CA ALA A 143 -25.18 -33.88 40.30
C ALA A 143 -26.22 -32.75 40.16
N GLU A 144 -27.52 -33.09 40.09
CA GLU A 144 -28.41 -33.51 41.19
C GLU A 144 -29.21 -32.31 41.71
N ALA A 145 -30.52 -32.33 41.47
CA ALA A 145 -31.54 -32.14 42.50
C ALA A 145 -32.92 -32.05 41.83
N ASP A 146 -33.90 -32.50 42.59
CA ASP A 146 -35.32 -32.14 42.53
C ASP A 146 -36.27 -33.15 41.87
N SER A 147 -36.73 -34.10 42.69
CA SER A 147 -38.00 -34.80 42.49
C SER A 147 -38.50 -35.40 43.80
N THR A 148 -39.36 -34.66 44.50
CA THR A 148 -40.55 -35.16 45.21
C THR A 148 -41.40 -33.95 45.65
N PRO A 149 -42.74 -33.98 45.54
CA PRO A 149 -43.55 -34.91 46.33
C PRO A 149 -44.78 -35.50 45.62
N GLY A 150 -45.15 -36.72 45.98
CA GLY A 150 -46.43 -37.35 45.63
C GLY A 150 -46.97 -38.12 46.83
N TYR A 151 -47.89 -37.48 47.56
CA TYR A 151 -48.70 -38.07 48.63
C TYR A 151 -49.59 -39.19 48.07
N ASN A 152 -49.65 -40.33 48.76
CA ASN A 152 -50.77 -41.27 48.71
C ASN A 152 -50.97 -41.88 50.11
N LEU A 153 -52.10 -41.54 50.71
CA LEU A 153 -52.84 -42.33 51.69
C LEU A 153 -54.31 -42.29 51.27
#